data_AF-A0A2M9AAQ4-F1
#
_entry.id   AF-A0A2M9AAQ4-F1
#
_cell.length_a   1.000
_cell.length_b   1.000
_cell.length_c   1.000
_cell.angle_alpha   90.00
_cell.angle_beta   90.00
_cell.angle_gamma   90.00
#
_symmetry.space_group_name_H-M   'P 1'
#
loop_
_entity.id
_entity.type
_entity.pdbx_description
1 polymer ?
#
loop_
_entity_poly.entity_id
_entity_poly.type
_entity_poly.pdbx_seq_one_letter_code
_entity_poly.pdbx_strand_id
1 'polypeptide(L)'
;MKNGAIVYVFNLILILSFWGGCASHSETVMLHDLGVQPTVIVKKMGIPFSIDSVANNSELRHVSVWDSIDLPTLAALDFAAYYQNPIREAGKQELPENAKPLTAEFDAYPFPMFDSLVAEEPEFAQILNPIAWEPFSKILYAKGAGDSLAQVFRSVESVKWGQSNVFADFQKIEKLYLFGSNKQYGAWWVQVVPRKWTGKQAFWARLKRKPSQAEIDIFKRYTSQRLNLEMAQDWIKTLAAYWYPTFNTDMEVHEVGKEWNGAKPFAVMRGNPMGTPIWVAFDIPQFRKVALKPADTAVAEKEFTRALDTNSAWRTQELEKLQGVCPETPETEAFKVKLSHVLDSLPAGQNAWSANGMLWFRRDANSLLAKDFTAQDSLHNPLPRLLELKAYLDSLGIQFLVVPMPTKEALYADKMISGTADTLCVDIAGRDIIRKLLAAGVDVLDVFPALQAARASDDAEHFSFQKFDTHWAAPGLLATMEQLAMKVTTYAWYENSGAVPGTLEMRDTTILREGDLIQQLPQAEQGAFAPETLDVKKIYKNGKPYVGGKNAPILLMGDSFTGVFESVDGKSGGPGSLLAFATGLDVQVVTSWGGGPLVRHRMVKDKKSLKTKRLVIYMMTLRDFWQSPLEWDVL
;
A
#
# COMPACT_ATOMS: atom_id res chain seq x y z
N MET A 1 5.84 21.24 -64.57
CA MET A 1 6.39 20.03 -63.93
C MET A 1 5.34 19.49 -62.99
N LYS A 2 5.05 18.19 -63.12
CA LYS A 2 3.75 17.57 -62.82
C LYS A 2 3.50 17.34 -61.33
N ASN A 3 2.28 17.66 -60.91
CA ASN A 3 1.56 17.08 -59.78
C ASN A 3 1.31 15.57 -60.00
N GLY A 4 1.11 14.81 -58.92
CA GLY A 4 0.56 13.46 -58.98
C GLY A 4 0.12 12.95 -57.61
N ALA A 5 -1.19 13.00 -57.36
CA ALA A 5 -1.90 12.48 -56.18
C ALA A 5 -2.43 11.06 -56.44
N ILE A 6 -2.56 10.21 -55.40
CA ILE A 6 -3.42 9.00 -55.32
C ILE A 6 -3.68 8.78 -53.81
N VAL A 7 -4.84 9.05 -53.18
CA VAL A 7 -6.24 8.55 -53.24
C VAL A 7 -6.42 7.07 -52.88
N TYR A 8 -7.00 6.85 -51.69
CA TYR A 8 -7.55 5.60 -51.14
C TYR A 8 -8.89 5.24 -51.82
N VAL A 9 -9.17 3.94 -52.08
CA VAL A 9 -10.54 3.35 -52.08
C VAL A 9 -10.53 1.86 -51.69
N PHE A 10 -11.62 1.49 -50.99
CA PHE A 10 -12.07 0.25 -50.33
C PHE A 10 -12.43 -0.98 -51.18
N ASN A 11 -12.49 -2.12 -50.46
CA ASN A 11 -13.37 -3.32 -50.55
C ASN A 11 -13.41 -4.22 -51.79
N LEU A 12 -13.35 -5.54 -51.57
CA LEU A 12 -14.33 -6.48 -52.15
C LEU A 12 -14.51 -7.77 -51.33
N ILE A 13 -15.77 -8.06 -51.03
CA ILE A 13 -16.33 -9.35 -50.62
C ILE A 13 -16.51 -10.21 -51.88
N LEU A 14 -16.27 -11.52 -51.82
CA LEU A 14 -16.85 -12.45 -52.79
C LEU A 14 -17.48 -13.66 -52.09
N ILE A 15 -18.79 -13.80 -52.32
CA ILE A 15 -19.63 -14.96 -52.05
C ILE A 15 -19.54 -15.88 -53.27
N LEU A 16 -19.50 -17.20 -53.07
CA LEU A 16 -20.03 -18.18 -54.02
C LEU A 16 -20.51 -19.42 -53.28
N SER A 17 -21.67 -19.91 -53.71
CA SER A 17 -22.43 -21.02 -53.15
C SER A 17 -22.74 -22.03 -54.25
N PHE A 18 -22.82 -23.32 -53.89
CA PHE A 18 -23.75 -24.38 -54.34
C PHE A 18 -23.10 -25.77 -54.61
N TRP A 19 -23.55 -26.72 -53.76
CA TRP A 19 -23.93 -28.14 -53.99
C TRP A 19 -22.92 -29.30 -53.98
N GLY A 20 -23.09 -30.18 -52.97
CA GLY A 20 -23.43 -31.59 -53.16
C GLY A 20 -22.35 -32.64 -52.88
N GLY A 21 -22.61 -33.52 -51.90
CA GLY A 21 -22.05 -34.89 -51.90
C GLY A 21 -21.30 -35.32 -50.63
N CYS A 22 -21.83 -36.32 -49.94
CA CYS A 22 -21.17 -37.07 -48.86
C CYS A 22 -19.94 -37.85 -49.39
N ALA A 23 -18.83 -37.85 -48.65
CA ALA A 23 -18.08 -39.05 -48.26
C ALA A 23 -16.81 -38.65 -47.49
N SER A 24 -16.52 -39.44 -46.45
CA SER A 24 -15.26 -39.55 -45.74
C SER A 24 -14.02 -39.63 -46.64
N HIS A 25 -12.93 -38.95 -46.31
CA HIS A 25 -11.60 -39.53 -46.11
C HIS A 25 -10.59 -38.45 -45.67
N SER A 26 -9.65 -38.88 -44.83
CA SER A 26 -8.44 -38.17 -44.42
C SER A 26 -7.62 -37.72 -45.62
N GLU A 27 -7.15 -36.48 -45.65
CA GLU A 27 -6.04 -36.11 -46.53
C GLU A 27 -5.10 -35.09 -45.87
N THR A 28 -3.92 -35.63 -45.57
CA THR A 28 -2.64 -34.97 -45.44
C THR A 28 -2.39 -34.10 -46.68
N VAL A 29 -2.20 -32.78 -46.53
CA VAL A 29 -1.75 -31.94 -47.64
C VAL A 29 -0.27 -31.62 -47.46
N MET A 30 0.50 -32.15 -48.40
CA MET A 30 1.91 -31.92 -48.64
C MET A 30 2.14 -30.44 -49.01
N LEU A 31 3.02 -29.77 -48.26
CA LEU A 31 3.65 -28.51 -48.64
C LEU A 31 4.97 -28.83 -49.34
N HIS A 32 5.09 -28.55 -50.63
CA HIS A 32 6.35 -28.16 -51.28
C HIS A 32 6.07 -27.69 -52.71
N ASP A 33 6.12 -26.37 -52.94
CA ASP A 33 7.08 -25.78 -53.87
C ASP A 33 6.90 -24.26 -53.94
N LEU A 34 7.90 -23.56 -53.40
CA LEU A 34 8.41 -22.23 -53.76
C LEU A 34 9.48 -21.95 -52.70
N GLY A 35 10.75 -22.06 -53.11
CA GLY A 35 11.95 -21.97 -52.26
C GLY A 35 12.21 -20.58 -51.67
N VAL A 36 11.27 -20.05 -50.90
CA VAL A 36 11.47 -18.96 -49.93
C VAL A 36 10.61 -19.32 -48.72
N GLN A 37 11.24 -19.93 -47.71
CA GLN A 37 10.64 -20.00 -46.37
C GLN A 37 10.39 -18.55 -45.93
N PRO A 38 9.15 -18.09 -45.71
CA PRO A 38 8.97 -16.86 -44.96
C PRO A 38 9.45 -17.21 -43.55
N THR A 39 10.66 -16.79 -43.21
CA THR A 39 11.10 -16.69 -41.83
C THR A 39 10.18 -15.65 -41.20
N VAL A 40 8.98 -16.06 -40.77
CA VAL A 40 8.20 -15.30 -39.82
C VAL A 40 9.07 -15.31 -38.58
N ILE A 41 9.87 -14.25 -38.41
CA ILE A 41 10.54 -13.98 -37.15
C ILE A 41 9.40 -13.68 -36.18
N VAL A 42 8.88 -14.73 -35.56
CA VAL A 42 8.03 -14.61 -34.38
C VAL A 42 8.95 -14.00 -33.34
N LYS A 43 8.84 -12.68 -33.14
CA LYS A 43 9.59 -11.97 -32.10
C LYS A 43 9.19 -12.63 -30.78
N LYS A 44 10.08 -13.43 -30.20
CA LYS A 44 9.88 -14.02 -28.87
C LYS A 44 9.56 -12.86 -27.93
N MET A 45 8.34 -12.85 -27.41
CA MET A 45 7.95 -11.91 -26.37
C MET A 45 8.43 -12.49 -25.05
N GLY A 46 9.59 -12.00 -24.58
CA GLY A 46 10.09 -12.27 -23.24
C GLY A 46 9.35 -11.46 -22.18
N ILE A 47 9.80 -11.57 -20.92
CA ILE A 47 9.31 -10.70 -19.84
C ILE A 47 9.47 -9.21 -20.23
N PRO A 48 8.52 -8.31 -19.91
CA PRO A 48 8.50 -6.92 -20.39
C PRO A 48 9.49 -5.99 -19.68
N PHE A 49 10.57 -6.53 -19.12
CA PHE A 49 11.60 -5.80 -18.38
C PHE A 49 12.87 -6.65 -18.21
N SER A 50 13.99 -6.02 -17.84
CA SER A 50 15.21 -6.71 -17.37
C SER A 50 15.55 -6.36 -15.92
N ILE A 51 16.35 -7.20 -15.28
CA ILE A 51 16.78 -7.06 -13.88
C ILE A 51 18.31 -6.99 -13.86
N ASP A 52 18.84 -5.94 -13.24
CA ASP A 52 20.27 -5.81 -12.94
C ASP A 52 20.47 -5.74 -11.43
N SER A 53 21.37 -6.56 -10.89
CA SER A 53 21.86 -6.42 -9.52
C SER A 53 22.91 -5.31 -9.50
N VAL A 54 22.58 -4.15 -8.93
CA VAL A 54 23.45 -2.95 -8.99
C VAL A 54 24.29 -2.74 -7.73
N ALA A 55 23.89 -3.35 -6.61
CA ALA A 55 24.66 -3.43 -5.37
C ALA A 55 24.11 -4.57 -4.49
N ASN A 56 24.74 -4.84 -3.35
CA ASN A 56 24.18 -5.75 -2.35
C ASN A 56 22.78 -5.29 -1.95
N ASN A 57 21.83 -6.24 -1.90
CA ASN A 57 20.42 -5.99 -1.58
C ASN A 57 19.75 -4.90 -2.45
N SER A 58 20.27 -4.64 -3.66
CA SER A 58 19.78 -3.57 -4.52
C SER A 58 19.62 -4.05 -5.96
N GLU A 59 18.38 -4.01 -6.46
CA GLU A 59 18.05 -4.36 -7.83
C GLU A 59 17.51 -3.17 -8.62
N LEU A 60 17.78 -3.19 -9.92
CA LEU A 60 17.26 -2.25 -10.89
C LEU A 60 16.38 -2.99 -11.90
N ARG A 61 15.13 -2.54 -12.04
CA ARG A 61 14.12 -3.07 -12.96
C ARG A 61 13.99 -2.12 -14.14
N HIS A 62 14.56 -2.49 -15.29
CA HIS A 62 14.47 -1.72 -16.53
C HIS A 62 13.20 -2.10 -17.29
N VAL A 63 12.18 -1.25 -17.24
CA VAL A 63 10.90 -1.50 -17.90
C VAL A 63 10.92 -0.84 -19.26
N SER A 64 11.32 -1.59 -20.29
CA SER A 64 11.30 -1.16 -21.68
C SER A 64 10.12 -1.79 -22.41
N VAL A 65 9.33 -0.96 -23.10
CA VAL A 65 8.49 -1.48 -24.18
C VAL A 65 9.46 -1.87 -25.29
N TRP A 66 9.52 -3.16 -25.63
CA TRP A 66 10.44 -3.73 -26.62
C TRP A 66 10.35 -2.97 -27.95
N ASP A 67 11.30 -2.07 -28.16
CA ASP A 67 11.40 -1.07 -29.24
C ASP A 67 10.40 0.11 -29.15
N SER A 68 10.97 1.31 -29.33
CA SER A 68 10.32 2.60 -29.58
C SER A 68 9.92 3.45 -28.36
N ILE A 69 9.83 4.74 -28.65
CA ILE A 69 9.38 5.92 -27.88
C ILE A 69 8.17 5.77 -26.92
N ASP A 70 7.59 4.59 -26.80
CA ASP A 70 6.36 4.32 -26.08
C ASP A 70 6.56 4.32 -24.55
N LEU A 71 5.51 4.76 -23.85
CA LEU A 71 5.38 4.71 -22.39
C LEU A 71 5.13 3.27 -21.92
N PRO A 72 5.50 2.90 -20.67
CA PRO A 72 5.21 1.57 -20.13
C PRO A 72 3.69 1.34 -20.02
N THR A 73 3.29 0.08 -20.04
CA THR A 73 1.92 -0.31 -19.70
C THR A 73 1.76 -0.51 -18.20
N LEU A 74 0.54 -0.37 -17.68
CA LEU A 74 0.25 -0.67 -16.27
C LEU A 74 0.63 -2.12 -15.93
N ALA A 75 0.23 -3.06 -16.78
CA ALA A 75 0.55 -4.47 -16.62
C ALA A 75 2.06 -4.76 -16.63
N ALA A 76 2.85 -4.06 -17.44
CA ALA A 76 4.31 -4.24 -17.49
C ALA A 76 4.98 -3.73 -16.22
N LEU A 77 4.57 -2.58 -15.70
CA LEU A 77 5.06 -2.03 -14.43
C LEU A 77 4.69 -2.93 -13.25
N ASP A 78 3.43 -3.35 -13.18
CA ASP A 78 2.95 -4.30 -12.17
C ASP A 78 3.72 -5.63 -12.24
N PHE A 79 3.91 -6.19 -13.43
CA PHE A 79 4.66 -7.43 -13.58
C PHE A 79 6.14 -7.26 -13.17
N ALA A 80 6.78 -6.16 -13.56
CA ALA A 80 8.15 -5.84 -13.14
C ALA A 80 8.29 -5.69 -11.62
N ALA A 81 7.26 -5.15 -10.97
CA ALA A 81 7.20 -5.05 -9.53
C ALA A 81 7.01 -6.42 -8.87
N TYR A 82 6.06 -7.24 -9.33
CA TYR A 82 5.65 -8.45 -8.59
C TYR A 82 6.52 -9.68 -8.86
N TYR A 83 7.01 -9.85 -10.10
CA TYR A 83 7.74 -11.05 -10.53
C TYR A 83 9.12 -11.14 -9.88
N GLN A 84 9.37 -12.23 -9.15
CA GLN A 84 10.65 -12.51 -8.48
C GLN A 84 11.26 -11.30 -7.74
N ASN A 85 10.44 -10.53 -7.02
CA ASN A 85 10.90 -9.34 -6.33
C ASN A 85 11.61 -9.70 -5.00
N PRO A 86 12.86 -9.29 -4.77
CA PRO A 86 13.62 -9.68 -3.59
C PRO A 86 12.98 -9.23 -2.27
N ILE A 87 12.24 -8.11 -2.26
CA ILE A 87 11.48 -7.66 -1.09
C ILE A 87 10.40 -8.68 -0.72
N ARG A 88 9.73 -9.27 -1.71
CA ARG A 88 8.64 -10.25 -1.50
C ARG A 88 9.15 -11.67 -1.22
N GLU A 89 10.36 -11.97 -1.70
CA GLU A 89 10.97 -13.30 -1.62
C GLU A 89 11.89 -13.45 -0.40
N ALA A 90 12.20 -12.37 0.32
CA ALA A 90 13.01 -12.41 1.53
C ALA A 90 12.45 -13.39 2.57
N GLY A 91 13.32 -14.24 3.13
CA GLY A 91 12.98 -15.21 4.18
C GLY A 91 12.23 -16.45 3.70
N LYS A 92 12.05 -16.66 2.39
CA LYS A 92 11.27 -17.78 1.82
C LYS A 92 12.11 -18.88 1.18
N GLN A 93 13.43 -18.77 1.25
CA GLN A 93 14.37 -19.70 0.63
C GLN A 93 14.61 -20.96 1.48
N GLU A 94 14.47 -20.84 2.80
CA GLU A 94 14.76 -21.91 3.76
C GLU A 94 13.54 -22.79 4.01
N LEU A 95 13.81 -24.05 4.38
CA LEU A 95 12.78 -25.01 4.75
C LEU A 95 12.11 -24.54 6.06
N PRO A 96 10.79 -24.29 6.07
CA PRO A 96 10.08 -23.91 7.28
C PRO A 96 10.12 -24.98 8.36
N GLU A 97 10.00 -24.57 9.62
CA GLU A 97 9.85 -25.49 10.75
C GLU A 97 8.62 -26.40 10.51
N ASN A 98 8.78 -27.71 10.74
CA ASN A 98 7.78 -28.76 10.49
C ASN A 98 7.49 -29.11 9.02
N ALA A 99 8.10 -28.44 8.04
CA ALA A 99 7.94 -28.79 6.63
C ALA A 99 8.83 -29.99 6.24
N LYS A 100 8.30 -30.86 5.39
CA LYS A 100 9.00 -32.00 4.78
C LYS A 100 9.11 -31.81 3.27
N PRO A 101 10.20 -32.30 2.64
CA PRO A 101 10.30 -32.36 1.18
C PRO A 101 9.11 -33.08 0.55
N LEU A 102 8.71 -32.64 -0.64
CA LEU A 102 7.54 -33.19 -1.33
C LEU A 102 7.90 -34.46 -2.10
N THR A 103 7.14 -35.54 -1.89
CA THR A 103 7.34 -36.83 -2.58
C THR A 103 6.37 -37.06 -3.74
N ALA A 104 5.33 -36.25 -3.90
CA ALA A 104 4.34 -36.44 -4.95
C ALA A 104 4.94 -36.31 -6.37
N GLU A 105 4.61 -37.26 -7.24
CA GLU A 105 4.93 -37.21 -8.67
C GLU A 105 4.05 -36.19 -9.41
N PHE A 106 4.51 -35.70 -10.57
CA PHE A 106 3.86 -34.63 -11.34
C PHE A 106 2.37 -34.89 -11.60
N ASP A 107 2.02 -36.11 -11.99
CA ASP A 107 0.65 -36.51 -12.31
C ASP A 107 -0.27 -36.59 -11.08
N ALA A 108 0.31 -36.58 -9.87
CA ALA A 108 -0.40 -36.61 -8.59
C ALA A 108 -0.46 -35.24 -7.90
N TYR A 109 -0.11 -34.16 -8.60
CA TYR A 109 -0.13 -32.82 -8.02
C TYR A 109 -1.56 -32.40 -7.61
N PRO A 110 -1.76 -31.93 -6.37
CA PRO A 110 -3.09 -31.75 -5.78
C PRO A 110 -3.75 -30.41 -6.17
N PHE A 111 -3.91 -30.15 -7.47
CA PHE A 111 -4.50 -28.90 -7.99
C PHE A 111 -5.83 -29.17 -8.72
N PRO A 112 -6.95 -29.38 -7.99
CA PRO A 112 -8.24 -29.73 -8.59
C PRO A 112 -8.85 -28.60 -9.44
N MET A 113 -8.35 -27.38 -9.34
CA MET A 113 -8.80 -26.22 -10.13
C MET A 113 -8.28 -26.20 -11.57
N PHE A 114 -7.29 -27.03 -11.89
CA PHE A 114 -6.70 -27.12 -13.23
C PHE A 114 -7.26 -28.32 -14.02
N ASP A 115 -7.40 -28.17 -15.33
CA ASP A 115 -7.79 -29.27 -16.24
C ASP A 115 -6.62 -29.79 -17.09
N SER A 116 -5.49 -29.09 -17.08
CA SER A 116 -4.25 -29.49 -17.74
C SER A 116 -3.07 -28.97 -16.95
N LEU A 117 -2.06 -29.83 -16.74
CA LEU A 117 -0.75 -29.47 -16.22
C LEU A 117 0.30 -29.83 -17.28
N VAL A 118 1.30 -28.98 -17.46
CA VAL A 118 2.40 -29.16 -18.42
C VAL A 118 3.70 -28.80 -17.71
N ALA A 119 4.67 -29.72 -17.74
CA ALA A 119 5.97 -29.51 -17.11
C ALA A 119 6.85 -28.52 -17.88
N GLU A 120 6.72 -28.48 -19.21
CA GLU A 120 7.50 -27.62 -20.10
C GLU A 120 6.75 -26.33 -20.45
N GLU A 121 7.52 -25.27 -20.77
CA GLU A 121 6.96 -23.98 -21.15
C GLU A 121 6.15 -24.11 -22.46
N PRO A 122 4.83 -23.80 -22.45
CA PRO A 122 4.02 -23.87 -23.66
C PRO A 122 4.47 -22.86 -24.72
N GLU A 123 4.31 -23.20 -26.00
CA GLU A 123 4.72 -22.33 -27.12
C GLU A 123 4.04 -20.95 -27.06
N PHE A 124 2.77 -20.87 -26.64
CA PHE A 124 2.07 -19.59 -26.50
C PHE A 124 2.74 -18.66 -25.47
N ALA A 125 3.42 -19.20 -24.46
CA ALA A 125 4.07 -18.42 -23.42
C ALA A 125 5.31 -17.68 -23.94
N GLN A 126 5.86 -18.12 -25.08
CA GLN A 126 6.98 -17.44 -25.76
C GLN A 126 6.53 -16.25 -26.62
N ILE A 127 5.21 -16.11 -26.86
CA ILE A 127 4.63 -15.09 -27.74
C ILE A 127 3.59 -14.21 -27.05
N LEU A 128 3.30 -14.46 -25.77
CA LEU A 128 2.39 -13.65 -24.97
C LEU A 128 3.15 -13.05 -23.79
N ASN A 129 2.88 -11.78 -23.49
CA ASN A 129 3.42 -11.15 -22.29
C ASN A 129 2.65 -11.68 -21.06
N PRO A 130 3.35 -12.17 -20.03
CA PRO A 130 2.71 -12.49 -18.76
C PRO A 130 2.28 -11.22 -18.02
N ILE A 131 1.31 -11.38 -17.14
CA ILE A 131 0.92 -10.35 -16.16
C ILE A 131 1.01 -10.90 -14.74
N ALA A 132 1.05 -10.01 -13.74
CA ALA A 132 0.95 -10.37 -12.33
C ALA A 132 -0.53 -10.50 -11.95
N TRP A 133 -0.89 -11.57 -11.23
CA TRP A 133 -2.30 -11.88 -10.97
C TRP A 133 -2.90 -11.01 -9.86
N GLU A 134 -2.12 -10.65 -8.85
CA GLU A 134 -2.57 -9.89 -7.68
C GLU A 134 -3.06 -8.48 -8.07
N PRO A 135 -2.25 -7.61 -8.74
CA PRO A 135 -2.72 -6.29 -9.14
C PRO A 135 -3.84 -6.36 -10.19
N PHE A 136 -3.81 -7.36 -11.08
CA PHE A 136 -4.88 -7.56 -12.06
C PHE A 136 -6.22 -7.91 -11.40
N SER A 137 -6.21 -8.80 -10.41
CA SER A 137 -7.42 -9.23 -9.69
C SER A 137 -8.09 -8.08 -8.95
N LYS A 138 -7.30 -7.15 -8.40
CA LYS A 138 -7.84 -5.92 -7.80
C LYS A 138 -8.55 -5.04 -8.83
N ILE A 139 -7.98 -4.92 -10.02
CA ILE A 139 -8.59 -4.15 -11.10
C ILE A 139 -9.86 -4.83 -11.59
N LEU A 140 -9.90 -6.17 -11.67
CA LEU A 140 -11.12 -6.92 -11.94
C LEU A 140 -12.22 -6.57 -10.94
N TYR A 141 -11.91 -6.65 -9.66
CA TYR A 141 -12.85 -6.33 -8.59
C TYR A 141 -13.33 -4.87 -8.66
N ALA A 142 -12.40 -3.91 -8.74
CA ALA A 142 -12.69 -2.48 -8.81
C ALA A 142 -13.47 -2.06 -10.07
N LYS A 143 -13.48 -2.89 -11.13
CA LYS A 143 -14.25 -2.68 -12.36
C LYS A 143 -15.50 -3.56 -12.43
N GLY A 144 -15.90 -4.18 -11.32
CA GLY A 144 -17.16 -4.91 -11.19
C GLY A 144 -17.15 -6.33 -11.77
N ALA A 145 -15.97 -6.89 -12.12
CA ALA A 145 -15.86 -8.29 -12.55
C ALA A 145 -15.82 -9.29 -11.37
N GLY A 146 -15.79 -8.78 -10.13
CA GLY A 146 -15.82 -9.58 -8.92
C GLY A 146 -14.48 -10.23 -8.56
N ASP A 147 -14.49 -11.06 -7.53
CA ASP A 147 -13.30 -11.71 -6.94
C ASP A 147 -12.97 -13.05 -7.61
N SER A 148 -13.95 -13.77 -8.16
CA SER A 148 -13.87 -15.23 -8.39
C SER A 148 -12.57 -15.80 -9.00
N LEU A 149 -11.87 -15.05 -9.86
CA LEU A 149 -10.57 -15.46 -10.41
C LEU A 149 -9.46 -15.43 -9.33
N ALA A 150 -9.44 -14.40 -8.48
CA ALA A 150 -8.54 -14.26 -7.34
C ALA A 150 -8.73 -15.39 -6.32
N GLN A 151 -9.97 -15.78 -6.02
CA GLN A 151 -10.29 -16.97 -5.21
C GLN A 151 -9.64 -18.25 -5.74
N VAL A 152 -9.64 -18.46 -7.06
CA VAL A 152 -8.97 -19.62 -7.67
C VAL A 152 -7.46 -19.55 -7.46
N PHE A 153 -6.85 -18.38 -7.68
CA PHE A 153 -5.40 -18.21 -7.48
C PHE A 153 -4.98 -18.37 -6.02
N ARG A 154 -5.72 -17.79 -5.07
CA ARG A 154 -5.51 -18.01 -3.63
C ARG A 154 -5.63 -19.48 -3.27
N SER A 155 -6.59 -20.19 -3.85
CA SER A 155 -6.74 -21.64 -3.65
C SER A 155 -5.51 -22.41 -4.14
N VAL A 156 -4.93 -22.05 -5.29
CA VAL A 156 -3.68 -22.65 -5.80
C VAL A 156 -2.53 -22.42 -4.83
N GLU A 157 -2.31 -21.18 -4.39
CA GLU A 157 -1.20 -20.84 -3.50
C GLU A 157 -1.40 -21.40 -2.07
N SER A 158 -2.63 -21.70 -1.67
CA SER A 158 -2.96 -22.28 -0.35
C SER A 158 -2.73 -23.79 -0.24
N VAL A 159 -2.51 -24.50 -1.35
CA VAL A 159 -2.28 -25.96 -1.34
C VAL A 159 -1.05 -26.30 -0.49
N LYS A 160 -1.25 -27.09 0.58
CA LYS A 160 -0.20 -27.48 1.53
C LYS A 160 0.39 -28.87 1.30
N TRP A 161 0.04 -29.55 0.20
CA TRP A 161 0.58 -30.89 -0.12
C TRP A 161 0.45 -31.92 1.02
N GLY A 162 -0.67 -31.88 1.75
CA GLY A 162 -0.92 -32.74 2.91
C GLY A 162 -0.25 -32.30 4.22
N GLN A 163 0.42 -31.13 4.24
CA GLN A 163 1.14 -30.59 5.41
C GLN A 163 0.44 -29.32 5.94
N SER A 164 -0.81 -29.46 6.39
CA SER A 164 -1.66 -28.33 6.79
C SER A 164 -1.13 -27.52 8.00
N ASN A 165 -0.19 -28.07 8.77
CA ASN A 165 0.44 -27.42 9.91
C ASN A 165 1.58 -26.45 9.53
N VAL A 166 1.96 -26.37 8.25
CA VAL A 166 3.02 -25.46 7.79
C VAL A 166 2.42 -24.14 7.33
N PHE A 167 2.76 -23.05 8.04
CA PHE A 167 2.25 -21.71 7.75
C PHE A 167 2.73 -21.17 6.39
N ALA A 168 4.01 -21.33 6.08
CA ALA A 168 4.63 -20.85 4.85
C ALA A 168 3.95 -21.41 3.59
N ASP A 169 3.97 -20.63 2.50
CA ASP A 169 3.45 -21.07 1.21
C ASP A 169 4.38 -22.08 0.54
N PHE A 170 3.82 -23.09 -0.12
CA PHE A 170 4.59 -24.13 -0.82
C PHE A 170 4.85 -23.77 -2.28
N GLN A 171 4.03 -22.89 -2.84
CA GLN A 171 4.09 -22.47 -4.23
C GLN A 171 3.48 -21.08 -4.39
N LYS A 172 3.85 -20.44 -5.50
CA LYS A 172 3.33 -19.14 -5.91
C LYS A 172 2.99 -19.14 -7.39
N ILE A 173 1.99 -18.38 -7.78
CA ILE A 173 1.73 -18.10 -9.20
C ILE A 173 2.61 -16.91 -9.61
N GLU A 174 3.60 -17.17 -10.46
CA GLU A 174 4.55 -16.13 -10.90
C GLU A 174 4.14 -15.48 -12.22
N LYS A 175 3.38 -16.18 -13.08
CA LYS A 175 2.94 -15.65 -14.38
C LYS A 175 1.49 -16.01 -14.64
N LEU A 176 0.71 -15.05 -15.13
CA LEU A 176 -0.66 -15.24 -15.62
C LEU A 176 -0.74 -14.86 -17.10
N TYR A 177 -1.43 -15.69 -17.89
CA TYR A 177 -1.63 -15.51 -19.32
C TYR A 177 -3.11 -15.68 -19.69
N LEU A 178 -3.58 -14.87 -20.64
CA LEU A 178 -4.85 -15.07 -21.33
C LEU A 178 -4.59 -15.61 -22.74
N PHE A 179 -4.77 -16.92 -22.92
CA PHE A 179 -4.73 -17.55 -24.25
C PHE A 179 -6.10 -17.41 -24.92
N GLY A 180 -6.14 -16.99 -26.19
CA GLY A 180 -7.39 -16.78 -26.94
C GLY A 180 -8.24 -15.64 -26.37
N SER A 181 -8.05 -14.40 -26.83
CA SER A 181 -8.65 -13.20 -26.20
C SER A 181 -10.14 -12.96 -26.55
N ASN A 182 -10.93 -14.04 -26.65
CA ASN A 182 -12.36 -14.05 -26.89
C ASN A 182 -13.07 -15.10 -26.02
N LYS A 183 -14.37 -14.94 -25.79
CA LYS A 183 -15.13 -15.80 -24.87
C LYS A 183 -15.20 -17.27 -25.30
N GLN A 184 -15.12 -17.56 -26.60
CA GLN A 184 -15.29 -18.90 -27.14
C GLN A 184 -14.04 -19.77 -26.93
N TYR A 185 -12.85 -19.20 -27.16
CA TYR A 185 -11.57 -19.89 -27.14
C TYR A 185 -10.66 -19.46 -25.98
N GLY A 186 -11.13 -18.56 -25.12
CA GLY A 186 -10.36 -18.04 -24.01
C GLY A 186 -10.07 -19.03 -22.91
N ALA A 187 -8.83 -19.00 -22.44
CA ALA A 187 -8.35 -19.81 -21.33
C ALA A 187 -7.32 -19.03 -20.49
N TRP A 188 -7.49 -19.10 -19.17
CA TRP A 188 -6.49 -18.65 -18.23
C TRP A 188 -5.42 -19.72 -18.05
N TRP A 189 -4.17 -19.31 -18.21
CA TRP A 189 -3.00 -20.14 -17.95
C TRP A 189 -2.12 -19.49 -16.91
N VAL A 190 -1.53 -20.31 -16.03
CA VAL A 190 -0.62 -19.84 -14.99
C VAL A 190 0.68 -20.60 -15.03
N GLN A 191 1.78 -19.93 -14.66
CA GLN A 191 3.01 -20.60 -14.22
C GLN A 191 2.98 -20.69 -12.69
N VAL A 192 3.00 -21.90 -12.17
CA VAL A 192 3.09 -22.18 -10.74
C VAL A 192 4.54 -22.55 -10.42
N VAL A 193 5.12 -21.88 -9.43
CA VAL A 193 6.51 -22.06 -9.01
C VAL A 193 6.51 -22.56 -7.56
N PRO A 194 6.78 -23.86 -7.33
CA PRO A 194 7.04 -24.36 -5.99
C PRO A 194 8.26 -23.70 -5.34
N ARG A 195 8.26 -23.58 -4.01
CA ARG A 195 9.41 -23.06 -3.25
C ARG A 195 10.62 -23.99 -3.46
N LYS A 196 11.83 -23.42 -3.50
CA LYS A 196 13.07 -24.19 -3.76
C LYS A 196 13.24 -25.39 -2.84
N TRP A 197 12.94 -25.23 -1.55
CA TRP A 197 13.04 -26.29 -0.53
C TRP A 197 12.05 -27.44 -0.72
N THR A 198 11.04 -27.30 -1.58
CA THR A 198 10.11 -28.40 -1.91
C THR A 198 10.75 -29.45 -2.83
N GLY A 199 11.83 -29.08 -3.54
CA GLY A 199 12.47 -29.93 -4.55
C GLY A 199 11.67 -30.09 -5.85
N LYS A 200 10.58 -29.34 -6.04
CA LYS A 200 9.73 -29.42 -7.24
C LYS A 200 10.06 -28.31 -8.24
N GLN A 201 9.91 -28.62 -9.52
CA GLN A 201 10.12 -27.68 -10.63
C GLN A 201 8.86 -26.84 -10.89
N ALA A 202 9.06 -25.69 -11.53
CA ALA A 202 7.96 -24.88 -12.04
C ALA A 202 7.17 -25.66 -13.10
N PHE A 203 5.88 -25.34 -13.22
CA PHE A 203 5.00 -25.96 -14.22
C PHE A 203 3.93 -24.98 -14.67
N TRP A 204 3.30 -25.28 -15.80
CA TRP A 204 2.21 -24.50 -16.37
C TRP A 204 0.90 -25.24 -16.22
N ALA A 205 -0.16 -24.50 -15.95
CA ALA A 205 -1.48 -25.09 -15.79
C ALA A 205 -2.56 -24.24 -16.44
N ARG A 206 -3.55 -24.92 -17.02
CA ARG A 206 -4.77 -24.30 -17.54
C ARG A 206 -5.88 -24.40 -16.49
N LEU A 207 -6.57 -23.30 -16.24
CA LEU A 207 -7.70 -23.27 -15.32
C LEU A 207 -8.91 -23.95 -15.96
N LYS A 208 -9.65 -24.75 -15.16
CA LYS A 208 -10.98 -25.27 -15.53
C LYS A 208 -11.97 -24.16 -15.86
N ARG A 209 -11.85 -23.04 -15.13
CA ARG A 209 -12.72 -21.87 -15.26
C ARG A 209 -12.32 -21.06 -16.50
N LYS A 210 -13.30 -20.83 -17.39
CA LYS A 210 -13.15 -19.94 -18.54
C LYS A 210 -13.18 -18.46 -18.13
N PRO A 211 -12.49 -17.56 -18.87
CA PRO A 211 -12.58 -16.13 -18.68
C PRO A 211 -13.99 -15.61 -18.99
N SER A 212 -14.49 -14.68 -18.18
CA SER A 212 -15.72 -13.94 -18.48
C SER A 212 -15.47 -12.83 -19.52
N GLN A 213 -16.52 -12.32 -20.15
CA GLN A 213 -16.37 -11.20 -21.09
C GLN A 213 -15.81 -9.94 -20.41
N ALA A 214 -16.30 -9.64 -19.19
CA ALA A 214 -15.82 -8.52 -18.40
C ALA A 214 -14.33 -8.65 -18.09
N GLU A 215 -13.88 -9.85 -17.72
CA GLU A 215 -12.46 -10.12 -17.46
C GLU A 215 -11.60 -9.92 -18.72
N ILE A 216 -12.05 -10.38 -19.88
CA ILE A 216 -11.35 -10.19 -21.16
C ILE A 216 -11.23 -8.70 -21.50
N ASP A 217 -12.31 -7.93 -21.33
CA ASP A 217 -12.31 -6.50 -21.65
C ASP A 217 -11.43 -5.70 -20.69
N ILE A 218 -11.44 -6.06 -19.40
CA ILE A 218 -10.54 -5.47 -18.40
C ILE A 218 -9.09 -5.84 -18.68
N PHE A 219 -8.79 -7.11 -19.00
CA PHE A 219 -7.45 -7.57 -19.39
C PHE A 219 -6.91 -6.76 -20.56
N LYS A 220 -7.70 -6.60 -21.63
CA LYS A 220 -7.30 -5.79 -22.80
C LYS A 220 -6.92 -4.37 -22.39
N ARG A 221 -7.79 -3.69 -21.62
CA ARG A 221 -7.49 -2.33 -21.12
C ARG A 221 -6.26 -2.29 -20.22
N TYR A 222 -6.12 -3.24 -19.30
CA TYR A 222 -5.01 -3.33 -18.35
C TYR A 222 -3.66 -3.48 -19.05
N THR A 223 -3.60 -4.36 -20.06
CA THR A 223 -2.40 -4.58 -20.86
C THR A 223 -2.09 -3.45 -21.85
N SER A 224 -3.08 -2.61 -22.20
CA SER A 224 -2.89 -1.50 -23.14
C SER A 224 -2.69 -0.14 -22.47
N GLN A 225 -3.14 0.05 -21.22
CA GLN A 225 -3.09 1.34 -20.51
C GLN A 225 -1.65 1.82 -20.35
N ARG A 226 -1.33 2.98 -20.94
CA ARG A 226 -0.01 3.61 -20.86
C ARG A 226 0.09 4.57 -19.68
N LEU A 227 1.23 4.58 -18.99
CA LEU A 227 1.48 5.46 -17.85
C LEU A 227 2.50 6.55 -18.21
N ASN A 228 2.09 7.81 -18.05
CA ASN A 228 3.04 8.93 -18.05
C ASN A 228 3.79 8.99 -16.70
N LEU A 229 4.73 9.91 -16.55
CA LEU A 229 5.55 10.02 -15.33
C LEU A 229 4.69 10.24 -14.08
N GLU A 230 3.70 11.12 -14.13
CA GLU A 230 2.81 11.42 -13.00
C GLU A 230 2.04 10.17 -12.56
N MET A 231 1.45 9.44 -13.51
CA MET A 231 0.74 8.18 -13.25
C MET A 231 1.68 7.08 -12.73
N ALA A 232 2.93 7.02 -13.20
CA ALA A 232 3.92 6.06 -12.71
C ALA A 232 4.40 6.39 -11.29
N GLN A 233 4.55 7.68 -10.96
CA GLN A 233 4.85 8.11 -9.59
C GLN A 233 3.70 7.82 -8.63
N ASP A 234 2.47 7.98 -9.10
CA ASP A 234 1.27 7.62 -8.35
C ASP A 234 1.15 6.10 -8.14
N TRP A 235 1.43 5.32 -9.19
CA TRP A 235 1.48 3.87 -9.16
C TRP A 235 2.49 3.36 -8.10
N ILE A 236 3.74 3.85 -8.12
CA ILE A 236 4.76 3.34 -7.19
C ILE A 236 4.46 3.73 -5.73
N LYS A 237 3.89 4.92 -5.50
CA LYS A 237 3.41 5.31 -4.16
C LYS A 237 2.30 4.38 -3.66
N THR A 238 1.34 4.08 -4.52
CA THR A 238 0.25 3.14 -4.21
C THR A 238 0.79 1.74 -3.95
N LEU A 239 1.80 1.29 -4.71
CA LEU A 239 2.45 0.00 -4.49
C LEU A 239 3.15 -0.07 -3.13
N ALA A 240 3.98 0.93 -2.81
CA ALA A 240 4.70 0.99 -1.54
C ALA A 240 3.73 1.02 -0.34
N ALA A 241 2.64 1.79 -0.46
CA ALA A 241 1.56 1.83 0.52
C ALA A 241 0.82 0.49 0.66
N TYR A 242 0.64 -0.24 -0.43
CA TYR A 242 -0.05 -1.52 -0.39
C TYR A 242 0.83 -2.63 0.21
N TRP A 243 2.14 -2.56 -0.01
CA TRP A 243 3.09 -3.59 0.45
C TRP A 243 3.65 -3.37 1.85
N TYR A 244 3.53 -2.16 2.41
CA TYR A 244 4.16 -1.88 3.69
C TYR A 244 3.67 -2.77 4.85
N PRO A 245 2.38 -3.17 4.94
CA PRO A 245 1.94 -3.97 6.08
C PRO A 245 2.69 -5.29 6.20
N THR A 246 3.04 -5.88 5.06
CA THR A 246 3.70 -7.19 4.98
C THR A 246 5.22 -7.07 4.85
N PHE A 247 5.72 -6.07 4.12
CA PHE A 247 7.13 -6.01 3.71
C PHE A 247 7.87 -4.77 4.21
N ASN A 248 7.22 -3.92 5.02
CA ASN A 248 7.76 -2.66 5.54
C ASN A 248 8.37 -1.80 4.43
N THR A 249 7.62 -1.64 3.34
CA THR A 249 8.02 -0.87 2.17
C THR A 249 7.74 0.61 2.29
N ASP A 250 8.63 1.41 1.73
CA ASP A 250 8.49 2.85 1.60
C ASP A 250 9.27 3.36 0.39
N MET A 251 9.06 4.62 0.01
CA MET A 251 9.78 5.28 -1.07
C MET A 251 11.05 5.96 -0.55
N GLU A 252 12.18 5.78 -1.23
CA GLU A 252 13.36 6.61 -0.99
C GLU A 252 13.12 8.04 -1.49
N VAL A 253 13.76 9.01 -0.83
CA VAL A 253 13.74 10.40 -1.29
C VAL A 253 14.63 10.49 -2.54
N HIS A 254 14.00 10.40 -3.71
CA HIS A 254 14.68 10.36 -5.00
C HIS A 254 14.10 11.37 -5.98
N GLU A 255 14.98 12.05 -6.71
CA GLU A 255 14.60 12.95 -7.80
C GLU A 255 14.64 12.16 -9.11
N VAL A 256 13.56 12.24 -9.91
CA VAL A 256 13.44 11.49 -11.16
C VAL A 256 14.66 11.70 -12.06
N GLY A 257 15.31 10.62 -12.49
CA GLY A 257 16.45 10.67 -13.38
C GLY A 257 17.78 11.08 -12.73
N LYS A 258 17.80 11.33 -11.42
CA LYS A 258 19.03 11.46 -10.64
C LYS A 258 19.75 10.12 -10.57
N GLU A 259 21.07 10.18 -10.46
CA GLU A 259 21.89 8.97 -10.36
C GLU A 259 21.65 8.23 -9.03
N TRP A 260 21.50 6.92 -9.11
CA TRP A 260 21.38 5.98 -8.00
C TRP A 260 22.06 4.67 -8.42
N ASN A 261 23.14 4.29 -7.72
CA ASN A 261 23.94 3.09 -8.01
C ASN A 261 24.30 2.93 -9.51
N GLY A 262 24.76 4.00 -10.16
CA GLY A 262 25.15 3.99 -11.58
C GLY A 262 23.99 4.04 -12.58
N ALA A 263 22.75 4.10 -12.11
CA ALA A 263 21.56 4.18 -12.96
C ALA A 263 20.75 5.46 -12.70
N LYS A 264 19.73 5.72 -13.53
CA LYS A 264 18.88 6.92 -13.44
C LYS A 264 17.39 6.56 -13.33
N PRO A 265 16.99 5.84 -12.25
CA PRO A 265 15.61 5.42 -12.08
C PRO A 265 14.68 6.62 -11.88
N PHE A 266 13.39 6.42 -12.14
CA PHE A 266 12.38 7.44 -11.80
C PHE A 266 11.92 7.31 -10.34
N ALA A 267 12.06 6.14 -9.75
CA ALA A 267 11.65 5.84 -8.39
C ALA A 267 12.48 4.71 -7.79
N VAL A 268 12.69 4.76 -6.47
CA VAL A 268 13.38 3.71 -5.70
C VAL A 268 12.50 3.35 -4.52
N MET A 269 12.14 2.08 -4.41
CA MET A 269 11.37 1.53 -3.30
C MET A 269 12.32 0.76 -2.37
N ARG A 270 12.23 1.03 -1.08
CA ARG A 270 12.90 0.28 -0.02
C ARG A 270 11.89 -0.67 0.61
N GLY A 271 12.28 -1.88 0.95
CA GLY A 271 11.55 -2.81 1.81
C GLY A 271 12.44 -3.28 2.95
N ASN A 272 11.85 -3.67 4.07
CA ASN A 272 12.59 -4.22 5.22
C ASN A 272 11.87 -5.44 5.84
N PRO A 273 11.58 -6.48 5.05
CA PRO A 273 10.72 -7.60 5.48
C PRO A 273 11.33 -8.46 6.60
N MET A 274 12.66 -8.51 6.72
CA MET A 274 13.39 -9.38 7.66
C MET A 274 14.42 -8.60 8.49
N GLY A 275 14.19 -7.30 8.73
CA GLY A 275 15.11 -6.43 9.46
C GLY A 275 16.36 -5.99 8.68
N THR A 276 16.64 -6.61 7.52
CA THR A 276 17.64 -6.14 6.55
C THR A 276 16.98 -5.41 5.39
N PRO A 277 17.33 -4.12 5.15
CA PRO A 277 16.77 -3.36 4.04
C PRO A 277 17.17 -3.90 2.66
N ILE A 278 16.21 -3.86 1.73
CA ILE A 278 16.34 -4.24 0.32
C ILE A 278 15.79 -3.10 -0.52
N TRP A 279 16.46 -2.76 -1.63
CA TRP A 279 16.03 -1.71 -2.55
C TRP A 279 15.72 -2.26 -3.93
N VAL A 280 14.60 -1.82 -4.50
CA VAL A 280 14.21 -2.09 -5.88
C VAL A 280 13.93 -0.75 -6.56
N ALA A 281 14.77 -0.42 -7.54
CA ALA A 281 14.64 0.77 -8.35
C ALA A 281 13.95 0.46 -9.69
N PHE A 282 13.14 1.40 -10.17
CA PHE A 282 12.43 1.27 -11.44
C PHE A 282 12.94 2.32 -12.42
N ASP A 283 13.40 1.86 -13.58
CA ASP A 283 13.95 2.70 -14.63
C ASP A 283 13.13 2.61 -15.91
N ILE A 284 12.75 3.79 -16.39
CA ILE A 284 12.03 4.01 -17.65
C ILE A 284 12.74 5.16 -18.37
N PRO A 285 13.53 4.87 -19.41
CA PRO A 285 14.34 5.88 -20.11
C PRO A 285 13.56 7.11 -20.59
N GLN A 286 12.28 6.92 -20.97
CA GLN A 286 11.38 7.96 -21.46
C GLN A 286 11.13 9.07 -20.43
N PHE A 287 11.13 8.74 -19.14
CA PHE A 287 10.86 9.70 -18.06
C PHE A 287 12.03 10.66 -17.78
N ARG A 288 13.26 10.28 -18.17
CA ARG A 288 14.45 11.10 -17.97
C ARG A 288 14.38 12.44 -18.71
N LYS A 289 13.73 12.47 -19.87
CA LYS A 289 13.55 13.69 -20.68
C LYS A 289 12.54 14.67 -20.08
N VAL A 290 11.55 14.16 -19.35
CA VAL A 290 10.49 14.96 -18.71
C VAL A 290 11.01 15.65 -17.44
N ALA A 291 11.87 14.97 -16.68
CA ALA A 291 12.44 15.48 -15.44
C ALA A 291 13.43 16.65 -15.60
N LEU A 292 13.97 16.85 -16.81
CA LEU A 292 14.91 17.94 -17.12
C LEU A 292 14.23 19.31 -17.30
N LYS A 293 12.89 19.40 -17.23
CA LYS A 293 12.22 20.70 -17.09
C LYS A 293 12.31 21.12 -15.62
N PRO A 294 13.04 22.19 -15.28
CA PRO A 294 13.04 22.70 -13.92
C PRO A 294 11.60 23.06 -13.56
N ALA A 295 11.13 22.63 -12.39
CA ALA A 295 10.05 23.32 -11.73
C ALA A 295 10.61 24.66 -11.24
N ASP A 296 10.74 25.61 -12.18
CA ASP A 296 11.01 27.01 -11.85
C ASP A 296 9.79 27.56 -11.13
N THR A 297 9.86 27.57 -9.82
CA THR A 297 9.28 28.66 -9.03
C THR A 297 10.28 29.01 -7.95
N ALA A 298 11.21 29.91 -8.27
CA ALA A 298 11.77 30.80 -7.27
C ALA A 298 10.58 31.55 -6.65
N VAL A 299 10.22 31.15 -5.44
CA VAL A 299 9.24 31.89 -4.65
C VAL A 299 10.01 33.07 -4.07
N ALA A 300 9.50 34.29 -4.29
CA ALA A 300 9.94 35.44 -3.53
C ALA A 300 9.92 35.08 -2.04
N GLU A 301 11.01 35.36 -1.31
CA GLU A 301 11.08 35.14 0.14
C GLU A 301 10.04 36.04 0.80
N LYS A 302 8.79 35.56 0.87
CA LYS A 302 7.75 36.20 1.68
C LYS A 302 8.14 35.87 3.11
N GLU A 303 8.50 36.89 3.87
CA GLU A 303 8.84 36.75 5.27
C GLU A 303 7.61 36.20 6.00
N PHE A 304 7.67 34.94 6.44
CA PHE A 304 6.60 34.33 7.21
C PHE A 304 6.78 34.76 8.66
N THR A 305 5.77 35.42 9.23
CA THR A 305 5.75 35.69 10.67
C THR A 305 5.77 34.36 11.42
N ARG A 306 6.91 34.07 12.03
CA ARG A 306 7.13 32.94 12.93
C ARG A 306 7.00 33.47 14.34
N ALA A 307 5.91 33.13 15.01
CA ALA A 307 5.73 33.41 16.43
C ALA A 307 5.47 32.07 17.11
N LEU A 308 6.51 31.54 17.76
CA LEU A 308 6.35 30.36 18.60
C LEU A 308 5.39 30.69 19.72
N ASP A 309 4.40 29.82 19.91
CA ASP A 309 3.59 29.86 21.12
C ASP A 309 4.40 29.21 22.25
N THR A 310 4.95 30.05 23.12
CA THR A 310 5.71 29.63 24.30
C THR A 310 4.82 29.48 25.54
N ASN A 311 3.52 29.78 25.42
CA ASN A 311 2.58 29.65 26.53
C ASN A 311 2.31 28.18 26.85
N SER A 312 2.55 27.79 28.10
CA SER A 312 2.28 26.43 28.56
C SER A 312 0.84 26.19 29.02
N ALA A 313 -0.03 27.20 29.06
CA ALA A 313 -1.38 27.10 29.63
C ALA A 313 -2.20 25.96 29.02
N TRP A 314 -2.20 25.82 27.69
CA TRP A 314 -2.88 24.71 27.02
C TRP A 314 -2.29 23.36 27.44
N ARG A 315 -0.96 23.24 27.44
CA ARG A 315 -0.27 22.00 27.83
C ARG A 315 -0.56 21.60 29.28
N THR A 316 -0.58 22.58 30.20
CA THR A 316 -0.95 22.36 31.60
C THR A 316 -2.40 21.91 31.72
N GLN A 317 -3.33 22.54 31.00
CA GLN A 317 -4.73 22.15 30.99
C GLN A 317 -4.94 20.72 30.45
N GLU A 318 -4.26 20.35 29.36
CA GLU A 318 -4.31 18.99 28.83
C GLU A 318 -3.71 17.97 29.82
N LEU A 319 -2.61 18.31 30.49
CA LEU A 319 -2.03 17.44 31.52
C LEU A 319 -2.97 17.23 32.72
N GLU A 320 -3.69 18.27 33.14
CA GLU A 320 -4.72 18.19 34.19
C GLU A 320 -5.89 17.31 33.79
N LYS A 321 -6.39 17.43 32.54
CA LYS A 321 -7.46 16.57 32.01
C LYS A 321 -7.10 15.08 32.01
N LEU A 322 -5.81 14.74 31.97
CA LEU A 322 -5.32 13.36 31.99
C LEU A 322 -5.11 12.79 33.39
N GLN A 323 -5.26 13.59 34.45
CA GLN A 323 -5.13 13.09 35.82
C GLN A 323 -6.21 12.06 36.12
N GLY A 324 -5.81 10.88 36.56
CA GLY A 324 -6.73 9.78 36.88
C GLY A 324 -7.41 9.13 35.67
N VAL A 325 -7.06 9.51 34.43
CA VAL A 325 -7.59 8.88 33.22
C VAL A 325 -6.90 7.53 32.98
N CYS A 326 -7.71 6.50 32.71
CA CYS A 326 -7.26 5.13 32.42
C CYS A 326 -6.42 4.52 33.57
N PRO A 327 -6.95 4.47 34.80
CA PRO A 327 -6.23 3.88 35.92
C PRO A 327 -6.09 2.38 35.75
N GLU A 328 -5.07 1.80 36.37
CA GLU A 328 -4.98 0.36 36.53
C GLU A 328 -5.99 -0.10 37.59
N THR A 329 -6.93 -0.94 37.17
CA THR A 329 -8.00 -1.51 38.00
C THR A 329 -8.04 -3.04 37.85
N PRO A 330 -8.74 -3.77 38.74
CA PRO A 330 -8.94 -5.22 38.58
C PRO A 330 -9.55 -5.60 37.22
N GLU A 331 -10.42 -4.77 36.65
CA GLU A 331 -11.03 -4.98 35.34
C GLU A 331 -9.99 -4.84 34.20
N THR A 332 -9.12 -3.84 34.27
CA THR A 332 -8.03 -3.69 33.29
C THR A 332 -7.02 -4.83 33.37
N GLU A 333 -6.74 -5.35 34.58
CA GLU A 333 -5.87 -6.52 34.76
C GLU A 333 -6.53 -7.78 34.20
N ALA A 334 -7.81 -7.99 34.48
CA ALA A 334 -8.57 -9.10 33.90
C ALA A 334 -8.61 -9.05 32.36
N PHE A 335 -8.70 -7.85 31.77
CA PHE A 335 -8.56 -7.66 30.33
C PHE A 335 -7.17 -8.07 29.83
N LYS A 336 -6.08 -7.59 30.46
CA LYS A 336 -4.70 -7.92 30.08
C LYS A 336 -4.44 -9.43 30.12
N VAL A 337 -4.92 -10.12 31.16
CA VAL A 337 -4.79 -11.58 31.29
C VAL A 337 -5.49 -12.30 30.14
N LYS A 338 -6.73 -11.90 29.81
CA LYS A 338 -7.47 -12.49 28.67
C LYS A 338 -6.78 -12.21 27.34
N LEU A 339 -6.29 -10.99 27.14
CA LEU A 339 -5.59 -10.59 25.93
C LEU A 339 -4.29 -11.39 25.75
N SER A 340 -3.49 -11.56 26.82
CA SER A 340 -2.30 -12.42 26.79
C SER A 340 -2.65 -13.83 26.34
N HIS A 341 -3.69 -14.44 26.91
CA HIS A 341 -4.12 -15.78 26.53
C HIS A 341 -4.50 -15.88 25.04
N VAL A 342 -5.17 -14.86 24.48
CA VAL A 342 -5.44 -14.81 23.04
C VAL A 342 -4.13 -14.77 22.25
N LEU A 343 -3.23 -13.84 22.58
CA LEU A 343 -1.97 -13.66 21.86
C LEU A 343 -1.04 -14.88 21.94
N ASP A 344 -1.01 -15.55 23.10
CA ASP A 344 -0.23 -16.77 23.34
C ASP A 344 -0.79 -17.97 22.57
N SER A 345 -2.07 -17.96 22.22
CA SER A 345 -2.72 -19.00 21.40
C SER A 345 -2.44 -18.86 19.90
N LEU A 346 -1.99 -17.69 19.43
CA LEU A 346 -1.71 -17.44 18.02
C LEU A 346 -0.32 -17.96 17.62
N PRO A 347 -0.16 -18.63 16.47
CA PRO A 347 1.14 -18.99 15.91
C PRO A 347 2.10 -17.79 15.86
N ALA A 348 3.40 -18.00 16.10
CA ALA A 348 4.38 -16.91 16.20
C ALA A 348 4.42 -15.99 14.95
N GLY A 349 4.22 -16.55 13.75
CA GLY A 349 4.20 -15.80 12.48
C GLY A 349 2.84 -15.19 12.11
N GLN A 350 1.79 -15.41 12.90
CA GLN A 350 0.47 -14.84 12.65
C GLN A 350 0.39 -13.43 13.26
N ASN A 351 0.12 -12.44 12.41
CA ASN A 351 0.13 -11.02 12.76
C ASN A 351 -1.28 -10.41 12.91
N ALA A 352 -2.32 -11.08 12.42
CA ALA A 352 -3.70 -10.69 12.66
C ALA A 352 -4.59 -11.89 12.97
N TRP A 353 -5.74 -11.64 13.58
CA TRP A 353 -6.77 -12.65 13.80
C TRP A 353 -8.17 -12.05 13.67
N SER A 354 -9.16 -12.90 13.45
CA SER A 354 -10.57 -12.49 13.41
C SER A 354 -11.23 -12.71 14.77
N ALA A 355 -11.95 -11.71 15.27
CA ALA A 355 -12.88 -11.87 16.39
C ALA A 355 -14.03 -10.86 16.29
N ASN A 356 -15.25 -11.30 16.59
CA ASN A 356 -16.45 -10.46 16.69
C ASN A 356 -16.70 -9.53 15.47
N GLY A 357 -16.47 -10.05 14.26
CA GLY A 357 -16.74 -9.34 13.01
C GLY A 357 -15.68 -8.33 12.58
N MET A 358 -14.54 -8.27 13.28
CA MET A 358 -13.39 -7.43 12.94
C MET A 358 -12.11 -8.26 12.84
N LEU A 359 -11.09 -7.67 12.21
CA LEU A 359 -9.72 -8.17 12.27
C LEU A 359 -8.90 -7.33 13.23
N TRP A 360 -8.02 -7.96 13.99
CA TRP A 360 -7.21 -7.32 15.02
C TRP A 360 -5.74 -7.50 14.72
N PHE A 361 -4.93 -6.47 14.97
CA PHE A 361 -3.51 -6.50 14.72
C PHE A 361 -2.73 -6.88 15.98
N ARG A 362 -1.87 -7.88 15.86
CA ARG A 362 -1.07 -8.39 17.00
C ARG A 362 -0.20 -7.32 17.63
N ARG A 363 0.43 -6.46 16.83
CA ARG A 363 1.32 -5.40 17.36
C ARG A 363 0.55 -4.34 18.14
N ASP A 364 -0.64 -3.97 17.68
CA ASP A 364 -1.51 -3.05 18.40
C ASP A 364 -2.01 -3.64 19.72
N ALA A 365 -2.39 -4.91 19.72
CA ALA A 365 -2.79 -5.58 20.94
C ALA A 365 -1.63 -5.76 21.94
N ASN A 366 -0.43 -6.06 21.44
CA ASN A 366 0.77 -6.15 22.28
C ASN A 366 1.08 -4.83 23.00
N SER A 367 0.81 -3.66 22.38
CA SER A 367 1.08 -2.38 23.03
C SER A 367 0.17 -2.14 24.25
N LEU A 368 -1.04 -2.72 24.27
CA LEU A 368 -1.94 -2.67 25.42
C LEU A 368 -1.47 -3.51 26.63
N LEU A 369 -0.55 -4.44 26.41
CA LEU A 369 0.10 -5.21 27.48
C LEU A 369 1.33 -4.50 28.06
N ALA A 370 1.78 -3.39 27.47
CA ALA A 370 2.95 -2.69 27.95
C ALA A 370 2.72 -2.08 29.34
N LYS A 371 3.80 -2.02 30.13
CA LYS A 371 3.79 -1.34 31.43
C LYS A 371 4.17 0.14 31.32
N ASP A 372 5.19 0.44 30.50
CA ASP A 372 5.71 1.78 30.35
C ASP A 372 6.44 1.93 28.99
N PHE A 373 5.94 2.81 28.14
CA PHE A 373 6.53 3.09 26.81
C PHE A 373 7.88 3.81 26.88
N THR A 374 8.23 4.42 28.02
CA THR A 374 9.55 5.05 28.23
C THR A 374 10.58 4.12 28.83
N ALA A 375 10.16 2.96 29.35
CA ALA A 375 11.04 1.96 29.96
C ALA A 375 11.62 0.97 28.93
N GLN A 376 12.10 1.49 27.81
CA GLN A 376 12.82 0.75 26.78
C GLN A 376 14.19 1.38 26.52
N ASP A 377 15.03 0.71 25.74
CA ASP A 377 16.38 1.18 25.46
C ASP A 377 16.40 2.53 24.73
N SER A 378 17.58 3.15 24.63
CA SER A 378 17.73 4.48 24.06
C SER A 378 17.46 4.58 22.55
N LEU A 379 17.42 3.44 21.85
CA LEU A 379 17.07 3.37 20.43
C LEU A 379 15.55 3.28 20.24
N HIS A 380 14.81 2.77 21.23
CA HIS A 380 13.35 2.60 21.13
C HIS A 380 12.54 3.59 21.97
N ASN A 381 13.16 4.31 22.91
CA ASN A 381 12.48 5.33 23.71
C ASN A 381 12.21 6.62 22.89
N PRO A 382 10.93 6.99 22.64
CA PRO A 382 10.59 8.13 21.79
C PRO A 382 10.85 9.49 22.46
N LEU A 383 10.80 9.57 23.79
CA LEU A 383 10.77 10.85 24.51
C LEU A 383 12.03 11.70 24.27
N PRO A 384 13.27 11.20 24.42
CA PRO A 384 14.46 12.00 24.14
C PRO A 384 14.50 12.53 22.71
N ARG A 385 14.02 11.74 21.75
CA ARG A 385 14.10 12.04 20.31
C ARG A 385 13.05 13.06 19.88
N LEU A 386 11.89 13.04 20.51
CA LEU A 386 10.87 14.09 20.34
C LEU A 386 11.32 15.41 20.97
N LEU A 387 12.05 15.38 22.09
CA LEU A 387 12.64 16.58 22.68
C LEU A 387 13.76 17.17 21.80
N GLU A 388 14.61 16.33 21.20
CA GLU A 388 15.61 16.78 20.22
C GLU A 388 14.96 17.43 18.99
N LEU A 389 13.91 16.80 18.46
CA LEU A 389 13.14 17.36 17.35
C LEU A 389 12.46 18.67 17.71
N LYS A 390 11.87 18.76 18.90
CA LYS A 390 11.30 20.02 19.40
C LYS A 390 12.36 21.11 19.45
N ALA A 391 13.52 20.85 20.07
CA ALA A 391 14.60 21.83 20.17
C ALA A 391 15.08 22.29 18.78
N TYR A 392 15.19 21.36 17.82
CA TYR A 392 15.52 21.70 16.43
C TYR A 392 14.48 22.61 15.78
N LEU A 393 13.19 22.30 15.90
CA LEU A 393 12.11 23.11 15.33
C LEU A 393 11.95 24.47 16.02
N ASP A 394 12.11 24.52 17.35
CA ASP A 394 12.10 25.75 18.14
C ASP A 394 13.26 26.67 17.70
N SER A 395 14.45 26.13 17.41
CA SER A 395 15.59 26.90 16.88
C SER A 395 15.30 27.55 15.52
N LEU A 396 14.30 27.03 14.79
CA LEU A 396 13.83 27.57 13.53
C LEU A 396 12.58 28.46 13.72
N GLY A 397 12.05 28.62 14.93
CA GLY A 397 10.79 29.33 15.15
C GLY A 397 9.56 28.60 14.62
N ILE A 398 9.61 27.27 14.52
CA ILE A 398 8.53 26.42 14.00
C ILE A 398 7.85 25.70 15.16
N GLN A 399 6.52 25.87 15.31
CA GLN A 399 5.76 25.17 16.34
C GLN A 399 5.78 23.67 16.08
N PHE A 400 5.88 22.87 17.15
CA PHE A 400 5.84 21.42 17.08
C PHE A 400 4.63 20.88 17.87
N LEU A 401 3.80 20.08 17.21
CA LEU A 401 2.64 19.42 17.80
C LEU A 401 2.71 17.92 17.53
N VAL A 402 2.63 17.09 18.57
CA VAL A 402 2.54 15.63 18.43
C VAL A 402 1.07 15.20 18.51
N VAL A 403 0.65 14.28 17.65
CA VAL A 403 -0.70 13.71 17.62
C VAL A 403 -0.59 12.18 17.66
N PRO A 404 -0.49 11.58 18.86
CA PRO A 404 -0.45 10.14 19.01
C PRO A 404 -1.83 9.56 18.67
N MET A 405 -1.90 8.72 17.64
CA MET A 405 -3.13 8.08 17.22
C MET A 405 -3.40 6.83 18.06
N PRO A 406 -4.54 6.76 18.77
CA PRO A 406 -4.94 5.53 19.45
C PRO A 406 -5.10 4.37 18.49
N THR A 407 -4.81 3.16 18.99
CA THR A 407 -5.01 1.92 18.22
C THR A 407 -6.49 1.58 18.15
N LYS A 408 -6.88 0.82 17.11
CA LYS A 408 -8.25 0.29 17.00
C LYS A 408 -8.58 -0.61 18.21
N GLU A 409 -7.60 -1.36 18.66
CA GLU A 409 -7.62 -2.30 19.77
C GLU A 409 -7.89 -1.59 21.10
N ALA A 410 -7.31 -0.39 21.30
CA ALA A 410 -7.61 0.46 22.45
C ALA A 410 -9.05 0.98 22.41
N LEU A 411 -9.53 1.35 21.22
CA LEU A 411 -10.85 1.96 21.05
C LEU A 411 -11.97 0.92 21.09
N TYR A 412 -11.75 -0.33 20.67
CA TYR A 412 -12.77 -1.39 20.57
C TYR A 412 -12.42 -2.63 21.40
N ALA A 413 -11.91 -2.44 22.61
CA ALA A 413 -11.48 -3.51 23.51
C ALA A 413 -12.61 -4.53 23.85
N ASP A 414 -13.86 -4.07 23.93
CA ASP A 414 -15.08 -4.88 24.07
C ASP A 414 -15.34 -5.81 22.88
N LYS A 415 -15.02 -5.37 21.67
CA LYS A 415 -15.15 -6.19 20.46
C LYS A 415 -13.95 -7.11 20.30
N MET A 416 -12.77 -6.73 20.76
CA MET A 416 -11.59 -7.59 20.73
C MET A 416 -11.68 -8.71 21.76
N ILE A 417 -12.07 -8.38 23.00
CA ILE A 417 -12.15 -9.31 24.14
C ILE A 417 -13.55 -9.30 24.73
N SER A 418 -14.31 -10.37 24.47
CA SER A 418 -15.68 -10.54 24.93
C SER A 418 -15.81 -10.37 26.45
N GLY A 419 -16.82 -9.62 26.87
CA GLY A 419 -17.10 -9.31 28.28
C GLY A 419 -16.28 -8.14 28.85
N THR A 420 -15.51 -7.44 28.02
CA THR A 420 -14.93 -6.14 28.38
C THR A 420 -15.99 -5.04 28.21
N ALA A 421 -16.10 -4.12 29.16
CA ALA A 421 -17.01 -2.99 29.03
C ALA A 421 -16.53 -2.05 27.90
N ASP A 422 -17.46 -1.52 27.12
CA ASP A 422 -17.18 -0.57 26.03
C ASP A 422 -16.55 0.74 26.53
N THR A 423 -16.84 1.14 27.77
CA THR A 423 -16.26 2.30 28.44
C THR A 423 -14.92 2.03 29.13
N LEU A 424 -14.45 0.77 29.19
CA LEU A 424 -13.20 0.46 29.88
C LEU A 424 -12.01 0.99 29.06
N CYS A 425 -11.24 1.91 29.63
CA CYS A 425 -9.97 2.31 29.04
C CYS A 425 -8.91 1.26 29.36
N VAL A 426 -8.33 0.66 28.31
CA VAL A 426 -7.34 -0.42 28.43
C VAL A 426 -5.91 0.00 28.08
N ASP A 427 -5.72 1.19 27.51
CA ASP A 427 -4.41 1.68 27.02
C ASP A 427 -3.61 2.47 28.07
N ILE A 428 -3.38 1.87 29.23
CA ILE A 428 -2.78 2.55 30.40
C ILE A 428 -1.42 3.18 30.04
N ALA A 429 -0.53 2.42 29.38
CA ALA A 429 0.80 2.89 29.00
C ALA A 429 0.76 3.97 27.91
N GLY A 430 -0.16 3.87 26.94
CA GLY A 430 -0.38 4.90 25.92
C GLY A 430 -0.86 6.22 26.51
N ARG A 431 -1.71 6.18 27.55
CA ARG A 431 -2.10 7.39 28.30
C ARG A 431 -0.93 7.98 29.09
N ASP A 432 -0.10 7.11 29.68
CA ASP A 432 1.06 7.53 30.48
C ASP A 432 2.13 8.23 29.64
N ILE A 433 2.44 7.75 28.43
CA ILE A 433 3.40 8.43 27.55
C ILE A 433 2.92 9.83 27.13
N ILE A 434 1.62 10.01 26.90
CA ILE A 434 1.03 11.34 26.60
C ILE A 434 1.26 12.28 27.79
N ARG A 435 0.98 11.82 29.02
CA ARG A 435 1.24 12.60 30.25
C ARG A 435 2.72 12.98 30.37
N LYS A 436 3.63 12.03 30.12
CA LYS A 436 5.09 12.26 30.18
C LYS A 436 5.56 13.26 29.12
N LEU A 437 5.04 13.20 27.90
CA LEU A 437 5.36 14.15 26.83
C LEU A 437 4.91 15.58 27.17
N LEU A 438 3.66 15.74 27.63
CA LEU A 438 3.13 17.03 28.08
C LEU A 438 3.95 17.59 29.26
N ALA A 439 4.27 16.76 30.25
CA ALA A 439 5.08 17.15 31.40
C ALA A 439 6.52 17.54 31.00
N ALA A 440 7.09 16.88 29.99
CA ALA A 440 8.42 17.19 29.45
C ALA A 440 8.47 18.41 28.53
N GLY A 441 7.32 19.06 28.26
CA GLY A 441 7.25 20.29 27.50
C GLY A 441 6.89 20.14 26.02
N VAL A 442 6.49 18.95 25.58
CA VAL A 442 6.00 18.70 24.22
C VAL A 442 4.51 19.01 24.17
N ASP A 443 4.06 19.75 23.16
CA ASP A 443 2.62 19.92 22.90
C ASP A 443 2.07 18.62 22.29
N VAL A 444 1.05 18.04 22.91
CA VAL A 444 0.43 16.79 22.47
C VAL A 444 -1.07 16.96 22.36
N LEU A 445 -1.62 16.81 21.14
CA LEU A 445 -3.06 16.75 20.95
C LEU A 445 -3.52 15.31 21.14
N ASP A 446 -4.19 15.06 22.26
CA ASP A 446 -4.84 13.79 22.52
C ASP A 446 -6.22 13.71 21.86
N VAL A 447 -6.36 12.79 20.91
CA VAL A 447 -7.58 12.64 20.10
C VAL A 447 -8.46 11.48 20.58
N PHE A 448 -8.03 10.73 21.61
CA PHE A 448 -8.78 9.58 22.13
C PHE A 448 -10.21 9.94 22.58
N PRO A 449 -10.46 11.06 23.30
CA PRO A 449 -11.83 11.43 23.68
C PRO A 449 -12.74 11.69 22.48
N ALA A 450 -12.23 12.33 21.43
CA ALA A 450 -12.99 12.60 20.21
C ALA A 450 -13.33 11.31 19.46
N LEU A 451 -12.40 10.34 19.42
CA LEU A 451 -12.64 9.03 18.84
C LEU A 451 -13.65 8.21 19.65
N GLN A 452 -13.62 8.28 20.99
CA GLN A 452 -14.65 7.65 21.82
C GLN A 452 -16.04 8.25 21.57
N ALA A 453 -16.13 9.57 21.43
CA ALA A 453 -17.38 10.24 21.09
C ALA A 453 -17.89 9.84 19.70
N ALA A 454 -17.00 9.74 18.70
CA ALA A 454 -17.36 9.24 17.37
C ALA A 454 -17.85 7.79 17.44
N ARG A 455 -17.14 6.93 18.18
CA ARG A 455 -17.50 5.53 18.39
C ARG A 455 -18.90 5.35 19.00
N ALA A 456 -19.33 6.26 19.87
CA ALA A 456 -20.67 6.20 20.47
C ALA A 456 -21.81 6.30 19.42
N SER A 457 -21.49 6.77 18.21
CA SER A 457 -22.42 6.84 17.08
C SER A 457 -22.19 5.73 16.04
N ASP A 458 -21.31 4.76 16.32
CA ASP A 458 -21.06 3.65 15.40
C ASP A 458 -22.31 2.77 15.25
N ASP A 459 -22.48 2.23 14.04
CA ASP A 459 -23.50 1.23 13.72
C ASP A 459 -22.89 0.05 12.94
N ALA A 460 -23.73 -0.84 12.39
CA ALA A 460 -23.27 -2.03 11.68
C ALA A 460 -22.54 -1.73 10.34
N GLU A 461 -22.80 -0.56 9.76
CA GLU A 461 -22.30 -0.09 8.47
C GLU A 461 -21.20 0.97 8.64
N HIS A 462 -21.26 1.79 9.69
CA HIS A 462 -20.38 2.92 9.94
C HIS A 462 -19.64 2.76 11.26
N PHE A 463 -18.35 2.45 11.18
CA PHE A 463 -17.45 2.40 12.33
C PHE A 463 -16.44 3.56 12.30
N SER A 464 -15.95 3.98 13.45
CA SER A 464 -14.86 4.97 13.54
C SER A 464 -13.51 4.43 13.03
N PHE A 465 -13.32 3.11 13.04
CA PHE A 465 -12.24 2.40 12.36
C PHE A 465 -12.76 1.37 11.35
N GLN A 466 -11.96 1.11 10.32
CA GLN A 466 -12.25 0.06 9.34
C GLN A 466 -12.20 -1.33 10.01
N LYS A 467 -13.10 -2.24 9.61
CA LYS A 467 -13.22 -3.55 10.27
C LYS A 467 -12.01 -4.43 9.98
N PHE A 468 -11.54 -4.42 8.73
CA PHE A 468 -10.48 -5.31 8.24
C PHE A 468 -9.12 -4.62 8.08
N ASP A 469 -8.98 -3.42 8.65
CA ASP A 469 -7.81 -2.56 8.48
C ASP A 469 -7.41 -1.89 9.80
N THR A 470 -6.14 -1.47 9.93
CA THR A 470 -5.64 -0.78 11.13
C THR A 470 -6.07 0.69 11.24
N HIS A 471 -6.56 1.31 10.16
CA HIS A 471 -6.83 2.74 10.11
C HIS A 471 -8.28 3.12 10.45
N TRP A 472 -8.47 4.40 10.71
CA TRP A 472 -9.79 5.01 10.85
C TRP A 472 -10.66 4.77 9.61
N ALA A 473 -11.97 4.91 9.78
CA ALA A 473 -12.89 5.25 8.68
C ALA A 473 -13.29 6.72 8.79
N ALA A 474 -14.21 7.17 7.93
CA ALA A 474 -14.60 8.59 7.86
C ALA A 474 -15.03 9.20 9.21
N PRO A 475 -15.87 8.57 10.06
CA PRO A 475 -16.28 9.16 11.32
C PRO A 475 -15.09 9.49 12.25
N GLY A 476 -14.18 8.54 12.44
CA GLY A 476 -13.00 8.73 13.30
C GLY A 476 -12.02 9.75 12.73
N LEU A 477 -11.80 9.75 11.41
CA LEU A 477 -10.97 10.75 10.73
C LEU A 477 -11.54 12.17 10.91
N LEU A 478 -12.84 12.35 10.66
CA LEU A 478 -13.47 13.67 10.75
C LEU A 478 -13.45 14.21 12.19
N ALA A 479 -13.75 13.38 13.19
CA ALA A 479 -13.67 13.77 14.59
C ALA A 479 -12.24 14.19 14.99
N THR A 480 -11.23 13.48 14.50
CA THR A 480 -9.81 13.83 14.73
C THR A 480 -9.45 15.16 14.05
N MET A 481 -9.91 15.38 12.81
CA MET A 481 -9.62 16.59 12.06
C MET A 481 -10.30 17.83 12.62
N GLU A 482 -11.49 17.68 13.20
CA GLU A 482 -12.15 18.76 13.93
C GLU A 482 -11.30 19.23 15.12
N GLN A 483 -10.83 18.31 15.97
CA GLN A 483 -9.94 18.65 17.09
C GLN A 483 -8.64 19.29 16.63
N LEU A 484 -8.05 18.76 15.56
CA LEU A 484 -6.81 19.30 15.01
C LEU A 484 -7.00 20.71 14.44
N ALA A 485 -8.10 20.95 13.71
CA ALA A 485 -8.44 22.27 13.19
C ALA A 485 -8.68 23.27 14.33
N MET A 486 -9.45 22.88 15.36
CA MET A 486 -9.64 23.69 16.57
C MET A 486 -8.30 24.09 17.17
N LYS A 487 -7.40 23.13 17.41
CA LYS A 487 -6.06 23.42 17.95
C LYS A 487 -5.23 24.33 17.05
N VAL A 488 -5.25 24.12 15.74
CA VAL A 488 -4.50 24.96 14.78
C VAL A 488 -4.99 26.42 14.84
N THR A 489 -6.31 26.63 14.93
CA THR A 489 -6.89 27.97 14.97
C THR A 489 -6.60 28.74 16.27
N THR A 490 -6.16 28.07 17.34
CA THR A 490 -5.79 28.76 18.60
C THR A 490 -4.39 29.35 18.59
N TYR A 491 -3.54 29.00 17.62
CA TYR A 491 -2.18 29.54 17.59
C TYR A 491 -2.17 31.03 17.23
N ALA A 492 -1.36 31.82 17.93
CA ALA A 492 -1.31 33.28 17.77
C ALA A 492 -0.97 33.73 16.33
N TRP A 493 -0.25 32.92 15.56
CA TRP A 493 0.08 33.24 14.18
C TRP A 493 -1.08 32.97 13.19
N TYR A 494 -2.16 32.30 13.61
CA TYR A 494 -3.27 31.91 12.73
C TYR A 494 -4.03 33.13 12.19
N GLU A 495 -4.35 34.11 13.03
CA GLU A 495 -5.05 35.34 12.60
C GLU A 495 -4.29 36.09 11.49
N ASN A 496 -2.95 36.09 11.57
CA ASN A 496 -2.06 36.74 10.61
C ASN A 496 -1.50 35.77 9.55
N SER A 497 -2.15 34.63 9.34
CA SER A 497 -1.71 33.61 8.37
C SER A 497 -2.22 33.84 6.95
N GLY A 498 -3.26 34.65 6.78
CA GLY A 498 -3.98 34.75 5.53
C GLY A 498 -4.81 33.49 5.23
N ALA A 499 -5.22 32.76 6.28
CA ALA A 499 -6.18 31.67 6.17
C ALA A 499 -7.47 32.14 5.48
N VAL A 500 -7.96 31.34 4.52
CA VAL A 500 -9.23 31.64 3.84
C VAL A 500 -10.11 30.38 3.85
N PRO A 501 -10.77 30.06 4.98
CA PRO A 501 -11.71 28.95 5.06
C PRO A 501 -12.81 29.08 4.01
N GLY A 502 -13.33 27.94 3.53
CA GLY A 502 -14.39 27.91 2.51
C GLY A 502 -13.92 28.12 1.05
N THR A 503 -12.61 28.23 0.80
CA THR A 503 -12.06 28.27 -0.57
C THR A 503 -11.88 26.90 -1.22
N LEU A 504 -11.98 25.83 -0.43
CA LEU A 504 -11.93 24.46 -0.89
C LEU A 504 -13.33 23.85 -0.85
N GLU A 505 -13.60 22.94 -1.77
CA GLU A 505 -14.86 22.22 -1.87
C GLU A 505 -14.71 20.81 -1.31
N MET A 506 -15.64 20.37 -0.46
CA MET A 506 -15.74 18.98 -0.02
C MET A 506 -16.80 18.25 -0.84
N ARG A 507 -16.50 17.03 -1.29
CA ARG A 507 -17.42 16.18 -2.03
C ARG A 507 -17.44 14.77 -1.45
N ASP A 508 -18.64 14.24 -1.31
CA ASP A 508 -18.85 12.87 -0.87
C ASP A 508 -18.51 11.90 -2.00
N THR A 509 -17.77 10.85 -1.66
CA THR A 509 -17.47 9.74 -2.56
C THR A 509 -17.33 8.47 -1.74
N THR A 510 -17.43 7.34 -2.40
CA THR A 510 -17.08 6.05 -1.83
C THR A 510 -15.81 5.52 -2.48
N ILE A 511 -15.09 4.69 -1.74
CA ILE A 511 -13.98 3.88 -2.25
C ILE A 511 -14.21 2.43 -1.87
N LEU A 512 -13.39 1.55 -2.43
CA LEU A 512 -13.41 0.13 -2.12
C LEU A 512 -12.03 -0.26 -1.61
N ARG A 513 -11.95 -0.83 -0.41
CA ARG A 513 -10.68 -1.12 0.27
C ARG A 513 -10.69 -2.52 0.88
N GLU A 514 -9.66 -3.30 0.56
CA GLU A 514 -9.52 -4.68 1.05
C GLU A 514 -9.27 -4.71 2.57
N GLY A 515 -8.40 -3.82 3.05
CA GLY A 515 -7.97 -3.77 4.43
C GLY A 515 -6.61 -4.43 4.62
N ASP A 516 -5.70 -3.74 5.30
CA ASP A 516 -4.31 -4.19 5.47
C ASP A 516 -4.15 -5.46 6.33
N LEU A 517 -5.13 -5.78 7.18
CA LEU A 517 -5.08 -6.95 8.07
C LEU A 517 -5.44 -8.26 7.38
N ILE A 518 -6.13 -8.24 6.23
CA ILE A 518 -6.47 -9.47 5.51
C ILE A 518 -5.19 -10.23 5.13
N GLN A 519 -4.15 -9.53 4.66
CA GLN A 519 -2.88 -10.16 4.30
C GLN A 519 -2.08 -10.69 5.51
N GLN A 520 -2.45 -10.28 6.72
CA GLN A 520 -1.82 -10.72 7.97
C GLN A 520 -2.49 -11.96 8.58
N LEU A 521 -3.59 -12.43 7.97
CA LEU A 521 -4.27 -13.67 8.35
C LEU A 521 -3.61 -14.90 7.71
N PRO A 522 -3.82 -16.10 8.29
CA PRO A 522 -3.55 -17.35 7.60
C PRO A 522 -4.19 -17.38 6.21
N GLN A 523 -3.44 -17.83 5.20
CA GLN A 523 -3.85 -17.77 3.79
C GLN A 523 -5.23 -18.40 3.52
N ALA A 524 -5.58 -19.46 4.25
CA ALA A 524 -6.87 -20.14 4.13
C ALA A 524 -8.06 -19.30 4.62
N GLU A 525 -7.82 -18.33 5.51
CA GLU A 525 -8.86 -17.45 6.08
C GLU A 525 -9.08 -16.19 5.26
N GLN A 526 -8.09 -15.76 4.47
CA GLN A 526 -8.14 -14.49 3.74
C GLN A 526 -9.34 -14.38 2.80
N GLY A 527 -9.74 -15.48 2.17
CA GLY A 527 -10.87 -15.51 1.24
C GLY A 527 -12.24 -15.31 1.88
N ALA A 528 -12.34 -15.33 3.21
CA ALA A 528 -13.59 -15.08 3.94
C ALA A 528 -13.93 -13.58 4.07
N PHE A 529 -12.99 -12.69 3.75
CA PHE A 529 -13.12 -11.25 3.93
C PHE A 529 -13.15 -10.55 2.58
N ALA A 530 -14.29 -9.94 2.27
CA ALA A 530 -14.45 -9.12 1.07
C ALA A 530 -14.03 -7.67 1.36
N PRO A 531 -13.52 -6.92 0.35
CA PRO A 531 -13.24 -5.51 0.50
C PRO A 531 -14.47 -4.69 0.92
N GLU A 532 -14.25 -3.70 1.79
CA GLU A 532 -15.26 -2.80 2.33
C GLU A 532 -15.47 -1.60 1.40
N THR A 533 -16.74 -1.18 1.22
CA THR A 533 -17.05 0.12 0.62
C THR A 533 -17.01 1.16 1.73
N LEU A 534 -16.15 2.16 1.60
CA LEU A 534 -15.92 3.17 2.63
C LEU A 534 -16.26 4.56 2.11
N ASP A 535 -16.94 5.34 2.95
CA ASP A 535 -17.15 6.75 2.70
C ASP A 535 -15.85 7.53 2.82
N VAL A 536 -15.66 8.48 1.91
CA VAL A 536 -14.53 9.41 1.90
C VAL A 536 -15.04 10.81 1.55
N LYS A 537 -14.55 11.81 2.28
CA LYS A 537 -14.79 13.22 2.01
C LYS A 537 -13.63 13.78 1.21
N LYS A 538 -13.78 13.91 -0.11
CA LYS A 538 -12.71 14.34 -1.00
C LYS A 538 -12.71 15.85 -1.20
N ILE A 539 -11.54 16.46 -1.10
CA ILE A 539 -11.34 17.90 -1.16
C ILE A 539 -10.85 18.33 -2.53
N TYR A 540 -11.41 19.42 -3.02
CA TYR A 540 -11.14 20.00 -4.33
C TYR A 540 -10.79 21.49 -4.24
N LYS A 541 -9.94 21.95 -5.14
CA LYS A 541 -9.63 23.35 -5.39
C LYS A 541 -9.85 23.64 -6.88
N ASN A 542 -10.77 24.54 -7.20
CA ASN A 542 -11.11 24.90 -8.58
C ASN A 542 -11.41 23.67 -9.47
N GLY A 543 -12.24 22.76 -8.96
CA GLY A 543 -12.65 21.53 -9.67
C GLY A 543 -11.58 20.43 -9.78
N LYS A 544 -10.37 20.61 -9.24
CA LYS A 544 -9.31 19.58 -9.20
C LYS A 544 -9.11 19.05 -7.79
N PRO A 545 -8.77 17.75 -7.60
CA PRO A 545 -8.40 17.23 -6.29
C PRO A 545 -7.31 18.08 -5.63
N TYR A 546 -7.50 18.41 -4.36
CA TYR A 546 -6.58 19.26 -3.61
C TYR A 546 -5.25 18.53 -3.34
N VAL A 547 -4.14 19.25 -3.50
CA VAL A 547 -2.81 18.76 -3.10
C VAL A 547 -2.05 19.92 -2.47
N GLY A 548 -1.61 19.74 -1.22
CA GLY A 548 -0.78 20.72 -0.53
C GLY A 548 0.64 20.76 -1.07
N GLY A 549 1.11 21.95 -1.41
CA GLY A 549 2.46 22.16 -1.95
C GLY A 549 3.54 22.24 -0.86
N LYS A 550 4.82 22.11 -1.26
CA LYS A 550 5.98 22.26 -0.36
C LYS A 550 6.09 23.62 0.35
N ASN A 551 5.35 24.62 -0.13
CA ASN A 551 5.34 25.98 0.42
C ASN A 551 4.22 26.19 1.45
N ALA A 552 3.44 25.15 1.78
CA ALA A 552 2.41 25.20 2.80
C ALA A 552 2.97 25.68 4.15
N PRO A 553 2.21 26.48 4.93
CA PRO A 553 2.61 26.90 6.28
C PRO A 553 2.56 25.75 7.31
N ILE A 554 1.82 24.68 7.03
CA ILE A 554 1.72 23.50 7.89
C ILE A 554 2.38 22.31 7.18
N LEU A 555 3.22 21.58 7.92
CA LEU A 555 3.68 20.25 7.55
C LEU A 555 3.00 19.23 8.47
N LEU A 556 2.15 18.38 7.90
CA LEU A 556 1.67 17.16 8.54
C LEU A 556 2.59 16.00 8.13
N MET A 557 3.31 15.43 9.09
CA MET A 557 4.19 14.29 8.85
C MET A 557 3.83 13.13 9.76
N GLY A 558 4.05 11.91 9.29
CA GLY A 558 3.64 10.75 10.05
C GLY A 558 3.78 9.41 9.37
N ASP A 559 3.15 8.42 9.99
CA ASP A 559 2.99 7.08 9.44
C ASP A 559 1.83 7.02 8.41
N SER A 560 1.36 5.81 8.12
CA SER A 560 0.27 5.53 7.18
C SER A 560 -1.05 6.24 7.51
N PHE A 561 -1.31 6.67 8.76
CA PHE A 561 -2.49 7.49 9.08
C PHE A 561 -2.46 8.83 8.33
N THR A 562 -1.29 9.38 8.05
CA THR A 562 -1.20 10.60 7.21
C THR A 562 -1.43 10.34 5.73
N GLY A 563 -1.31 9.08 5.29
CA GLY A 563 -1.31 8.68 3.89
C GLY A 563 -2.63 8.09 3.39
N VAL A 564 -3.36 7.35 4.24
CA VAL A 564 -4.66 6.74 3.91
C VAL A 564 -5.70 7.84 3.67
N PHE A 565 -6.45 7.70 2.58
CA PHE A 565 -7.37 8.70 2.01
C PHE A 565 -6.70 9.96 1.43
N GLU A 566 -5.51 10.31 1.89
CA GLU A 566 -4.76 11.47 1.43
C GLU A 566 -4.04 11.20 0.10
N SER A 567 -3.11 10.24 0.13
CA SER A 567 -2.17 9.96 -0.96
C SER A 567 -2.50 8.68 -1.71
N VAL A 568 -3.21 7.76 -1.04
CA VAL A 568 -3.75 6.52 -1.60
C VAL A 568 -5.21 6.44 -1.24
N ASP A 569 -5.98 5.76 -2.10
CA ASP A 569 -7.42 5.50 -1.96
C ASP A 569 -8.27 6.77 -1.80
N GLY A 570 -9.18 7.07 -2.73
CA GLY A 570 -9.90 8.35 -2.71
C GLY A 570 -9.03 9.52 -3.19
N LYS A 571 -7.85 9.73 -2.60
CA LYS A 571 -6.85 10.78 -2.86
C LYS A 571 -7.42 12.18 -2.66
N SER A 572 -6.76 12.99 -1.83
CA SER A 572 -7.27 14.28 -1.35
C SER A 572 -8.45 14.18 -0.38
N GLY A 573 -8.61 13.06 0.33
CA GLY A 573 -9.68 12.87 1.32
C GLY A 573 -9.17 12.48 2.71
N GLY A 574 -7.87 12.64 2.96
CA GLY A 574 -7.23 12.31 4.22
C GLY A 574 -6.96 13.52 5.10
N PRO A 575 -6.13 13.36 6.14
CA PRO A 575 -6.02 14.36 7.20
C PRO A 575 -5.42 15.69 6.73
N GLY A 576 -4.49 15.68 5.77
CA GLY A 576 -3.92 16.93 5.26
C GLY A 576 -4.93 17.77 4.48
N SER A 577 -5.66 17.11 3.58
CA SER A 577 -6.71 17.73 2.77
C SER A 577 -7.87 18.25 3.64
N LEU A 578 -8.32 17.47 4.62
CA LEU A 578 -9.39 17.85 5.52
C LEU A 578 -8.98 19.00 6.46
N LEU A 579 -7.74 18.96 6.98
CA LEU A 579 -7.22 20.07 7.77
C LEU A 579 -7.11 21.35 6.93
N ALA A 580 -6.69 21.25 5.67
CA ALA A 580 -6.65 22.40 4.76
C ALA A 580 -8.06 22.96 4.50
N PHE A 581 -9.05 22.09 4.30
CA PHE A 581 -10.45 22.48 4.15
C PHE A 581 -10.97 23.23 5.39
N ALA A 582 -10.72 22.68 6.59
CA ALA A 582 -11.24 23.23 7.83
C ALA A 582 -10.55 24.55 8.24
N THR A 583 -9.23 24.63 8.04
CA THR A 583 -8.44 25.79 8.50
C THR A 583 -8.27 26.88 7.44
N GLY A 584 -8.53 26.58 6.16
CA GLY A 584 -8.25 27.51 5.06
C GLY A 584 -6.77 27.75 4.80
N LEU A 585 -5.89 26.90 5.33
CA LEU A 585 -4.43 26.95 5.13
C LEU A 585 -3.96 25.75 4.32
N ASP A 586 -2.97 25.96 3.47
CA ASP A 586 -2.35 24.83 2.78
C ASP A 586 -1.61 23.92 3.77
N VAL A 587 -1.68 22.61 3.55
CA VAL A 587 -1.05 21.59 4.39
C VAL A 587 -0.19 20.66 3.52
N GLN A 588 1.12 20.70 3.70
CA GLN A 588 2.02 19.73 3.09
C GLN A 588 1.92 18.42 3.87
N VAL A 589 1.78 17.29 3.17
CA VAL A 589 1.79 15.96 3.79
C VAL A 589 3.07 15.21 3.44
N VAL A 590 3.71 14.62 4.45
CA VAL A 590 4.86 13.71 4.28
C VAL A 590 4.59 12.43 5.06
N THR A 591 4.33 11.36 4.32
CA THR A 591 4.08 10.02 4.88
C THR A 591 5.33 9.15 4.83
N SER A 592 5.55 8.36 5.88
CA SER A 592 6.47 7.22 5.88
C SER A 592 5.68 5.95 6.20
N TRP A 593 5.47 5.10 5.19
CA TRP A 593 4.67 3.88 5.31
C TRP A 593 5.34 2.86 6.22
N GLY A 594 4.65 2.43 7.29
CA GLY A 594 5.23 1.57 8.34
C GLY A 594 6.42 2.21 9.07
N GLY A 595 6.65 3.50 8.85
CA GLY A 595 7.90 4.21 9.11
C GLY A 595 7.77 5.34 10.11
N GLY A 596 6.86 5.23 11.09
CA GLY A 596 6.50 6.30 12.03
C GLY A 596 7.70 7.12 12.49
N PRO A 597 8.68 6.54 13.21
CA PRO A 597 9.87 7.24 13.70
C PRO A 597 10.77 7.84 12.59
N LEU A 598 10.83 7.21 11.41
CA LEU A 598 11.76 7.57 10.34
C LEU A 598 11.30 8.77 9.50
N VAL A 599 10.03 9.16 9.57
CA VAL A 599 9.50 10.27 8.75
C VAL A 599 10.24 11.59 9.01
N ARG A 600 10.77 11.78 10.22
CA ARG A 600 11.58 12.96 10.60
C ARG A 600 12.85 13.11 9.75
N HIS A 601 13.45 12.01 9.28
CA HIS A 601 14.58 12.09 8.35
C HIS A 601 14.17 12.65 6.97
N ARG A 602 12.94 12.40 6.51
CA ARG A 602 12.42 13.01 5.28
C ARG A 602 12.29 14.52 5.43
N MET A 603 11.78 14.97 6.57
CA MET A 603 11.69 16.38 6.92
C MET A 603 13.08 17.05 6.93
N VAL A 604 14.05 16.45 7.62
CA VAL A 604 15.43 16.98 7.69
C VAL A 604 16.12 16.97 6.33
N LYS A 605 15.85 15.98 5.46
CA LYS A 605 16.37 15.97 4.08
C LYS A 605 15.76 17.08 3.23
N ASP A 606 14.49 17.46 3.44
CA ASP A 606 13.82 18.57 2.74
C ASP A 606 13.90 19.91 3.52
N LYS A 607 15.11 20.31 3.95
CA LYS A 607 15.34 21.57 4.70
C LYS A 607 14.76 22.81 4.01
N LYS A 608 14.70 22.80 2.68
CA LYS A 608 14.15 23.92 1.90
C LYS A 608 12.66 24.13 2.19
N SER A 609 11.89 23.05 2.34
CA SER A 609 10.46 23.14 2.67
C SER A 609 10.19 23.77 4.04
N LEU A 610 11.11 23.61 5.01
CA LEU A 610 11.00 24.19 6.37
C LEU A 610 11.02 25.73 6.37
N LYS A 611 11.50 26.37 5.31
CA LYS A 611 11.52 27.85 5.20
C LYS A 611 10.13 28.48 5.23
N THR A 612 9.08 27.75 4.86
CA THR A 612 7.71 28.28 4.82
C THR A 612 6.85 27.84 6.01
N LYS A 613 7.36 26.92 6.83
CA LYS A 613 6.60 26.28 7.90
C LYS A 613 6.46 27.19 9.12
N ARG A 614 5.26 27.19 9.68
CA ARG A 614 4.90 27.75 10.99
C ARG A 614 4.60 26.64 11.99
N LEU A 615 4.11 25.50 11.51
CA LEU A 615 3.72 24.35 12.33
C LEU A 615 4.16 23.05 11.66
N VAL A 616 4.74 22.17 12.46
CA VAL A 616 4.96 20.76 12.15
C VAL A 616 4.07 19.93 13.07
N ILE A 617 3.16 19.16 12.46
CA ILE A 617 2.29 18.20 13.13
C ILE A 617 2.88 16.82 12.90
N TYR A 618 3.21 16.11 13.97
CA TYR A 618 3.73 14.76 13.92
C TYR A 618 2.67 13.75 14.38
N MET A 619 2.06 13.06 13.43
CA MET A 619 0.94 12.15 13.65
C MET A 619 1.35 10.71 13.37
N MET A 620 1.27 9.84 14.37
CA MET A 620 1.51 8.41 14.18
C MET A 620 0.76 7.60 15.22
N THR A 621 0.53 6.33 14.94
CA THR A 621 -0.04 5.37 15.89
C THR A 621 0.76 5.25 17.19
N LEU A 622 0.06 5.16 18.32
CA LEU A 622 0.66 4.93 19.64
C LEU A 622 1.46 3.63 19.70
N ARG A 623 1.09 2.64 18.89
CA ARG A 623 1.83 1.37 18.75
C ARG A 623 3.32 1.60 18.44
N ASP A 624 3.67 2.62 17.66
CA ASP A 624 5.06 2.88 17.25
C ASP A 624 5.88 3.64 18.30
N PHE A 625 5.25 4.03 19.42
CA PHE A 625 5.95 4.53 20.60
C PHE A 625 6.47 3.40 21.50
N TRP A 626 6.09 2.13 21.25
CA TRP A 626 6.49 0.97 22.04
C TRP A 626 6.96 -0.19 21.18
N GLN A 627 8.19 -0.66 21.41
CA GLN A 627 8.82 -1.76 20.65
C GLN A 627 8.62 -1.62 19.13
N SER A 628 8.78 -0.39 18.63
CA SER A 628 8.77 -0.14 17.20
C SER A 628 9.84 -1.01 16.54
N PRO A 629 9.55 -1.68 15.41
CA PRO A 629 10.57 -2.41 14.65
C PRO A 629 11.61 -1.48 14.01
N LEU A 630 11.42 -0.16 14.14
CA LEU A 630 12.31 0.89 13.69
C LEU A 630 12.82 1.68 14.89
N GLU A 631 14.11 1.98 14.85
CA GLU A 631 14.78 2.78 15.86
C GLU A 631 14.38 4.26 15.74
N TRP A 632 14.28 4.91 16.88
CA TRP A 632 14.22 6.36 17.03
C TRP A 632 15.65 6.92 16.99
N ASP A 633 16.23 6.95 15.79
CA ASP A 633 17.60 7.42 15.54
C ASP A 633 17.83 8.86 16.03
N VAL A 634 19.08 9.32 16.03
CA VAL A 634 19.42 10.75 16.23
C VAL A 634 19.05 11.55 14.97
N LEU A 635 18.66 12.83 15.10
CA LEU A 635 18.30 13.69 13.95
C LEU A 635 19.48 14.02 13.03
#